data_AF-A0A0F8YG66-F1
#
_entry.id   AF-A0A0F8YG66-F1
#
_cell.length_a   1.000
_cell.length_b   1.000
_cell.length_c   1.000
_cell.angle_alpha   90.00
_cell.angle_beta   90.00
_cell.angle_gamma   90.00
#
_symmetry.space_group_name_H-M   'P 1'
#
loop_
_entity.id
_entity.type
_entity.pdbx_description
1 polymer ?
#
loop_
_entity_poly.entity_id
_entity_poly.type
_entity_poly.pdbx_seq_one_letter_code
_entity_poly.pdbx_strand_id
1 'polypeptide(L)'
;MMTVDEQLEQWVAGKSIHNDERDECCPDFSCCEPKLLAPKKVRIAFQAANEETRMGILGHFLGASITLAADEPEKVYIAGQGLPQ
;
A
#
# COMPACT_ATOMS: atom_id res chain seq x y z
N MET A 1 3.18 -10.37 -18.49
CA MET A 1 4.06 -10.27 -17.33
C MET A 1 4.76 -8.94 -17.23
N MET A 2 4.20 -8.07 -16.39
CA MET A 2 4.90 -6.88 -15.90
C MET A 2 6.01 -7.31 -14.94
N THR A 3 7.20 -6.79 -15.16
CA THR A 3 8.36 -6.95 -14.28
C THR A 3 8.30 -5.98 -13.10
N VAL A 4 9.12 -6.21 -12.07
CA VAL A 4 9.25 -5.30 -10.93
C VAL A 4 9.71 -3.92 -11.38
N ASP A 5 10.70 -3.85 -12.28
CA ASP A 5 11.25 -2.59 -12.76
C ASP A 5 10.20 -1.79 -13.54
N GLU A 6 9.42 -2.44 -14.41
CA GLU A 6 8.30 -1.80 -15.11
C GLU A 6 7.24 -1.29 -14.13
N GLN A 7 6.91 -2.05 -13.08
CA GLN A 7 5.97 -1.61 -12.06
C GLN A 7 6.50 -0.37 -11.31
N LEU A 8 7.79 -0.35 -10.96
CA LEU A 8 8.43 0.79 -10.30
C LEU A 8 8.47 2.03 -11.21
N GLU A 9 8.71 1.86 -12.50
CA GLU A 9 8.68 2.96 -13.48
C GLU A 9 7.29 3.57 -13.60
N GLN A 10 6.24 2.74 -13.74
CA GLN A 10 4.85 3.21 -13.77
C GLN A 10 4.48 3.91 -12.47
N TRP A 11 4.89 3.34 -11.33
CA TRP A 11 4.70 3.94 -10.02
C TRP A 11 5.36 5.32 -9.98
N VAL A 12 6.66 5.47 -10.27
CA VAL A 12 7.33 6.79 -10.30
C VAL A 12 6.66 7.77 -11.28
N ALA A 13 6.11 7.29 -12.38
CA ALA A 13 5.35 8.09 -13.35
C ALA A 13 3.96 8.55 -12.86
N GLY A 14 3.49 8.07 -11.71
CA GLY A 14 2.21 8.46 -11.12
C GLY A 14 1.14 7.37 -11.19
N LYS A 15 1.43 6.21 -11.77
CA LYS A 15 0.47 5.12 -11.98
C LYS A 15 0.76 3.98 -11.01
N SER A 16 -0.01 3.91 -9.92
CA SER A 16 0.09 2.83 -8.95
C SER A 16 -0.69 1.62 -9.44
N ILE A 17 0.01 0.58 -9.90
CA ILE A 17 -0.59 -0.62 -10.52
C ILE A 17 -0.29 -1.84 -9.64
N HIS A 18 -1.32 -2.61 -9.32
CA HIS A 18 -1.16 -3.94 -8.71
C HIS A 18 -0.78 -4.92 -9.82
N ASN A 19 0.24 -5.73 -9.59
CA ASN A 19 0.66 -6.74 -10.55
C ASN A 19 -0.15 -8.01 -10.29
N ASP A 20 -1.33 -8.13 -10.92
CA ASP A 20 -2.24 -9.26 -10.76
C ASP A 20 -1.60 -10.62 -11.11
N GLU A 21 -0.62 -10.64 -12.01
CA GLU A 21 0.07 -11.88 -12.42
C GLU A 21 0.99 -12.43 -11.32
N ARG A 22 1.51 -11.56 -10.46
CA ARG A 22 2.42 -11.89 -9.33
C ARG A 22 1.78 -11.68 -7.96
N ASP A 23 0.55 -11.19 -7.94
CA ASP A 23 -0.17 -10.70 -6.76
C ASP A 23 0.65 -9.73 -5.91
N GLU A 24 1.29 -8.75 -6.58
CA GLU A 24 2.26 -7.84 -5.96
C GLU A 24 1.80 -6.38 -6.04
N CYS A 25 1.62 -5.77 -4.86
CA CYS A 25 1.35 -4.34 -4.75
C CYS A 25 2.56 -3.47 -5.14
N CYS A 26 2.31 -2.22 -5.53
CA CYS A 26 3.39 -1.22 -5.55
C CYS A 26 3.92 -0.93 -4.14
N PRO A 27 5.15 -0.38 -3.98
CA PRO A 27 5.82 -0.30 -2.67
C PRO A 27 5.04 0.42 -1.56
N ASP A 28 4.25 1.44 -1.91
CA ASP A 28 3.43 2.21 -0.96
C ASP A 28 1.98 1.71 -0.86
N PHE A 29 1.65 0.56 -1.45
CA PHE A 29 0.31 -0.05 -1.48
C PHE A 29 -0.79 0.81 -2.12
N SER A 30 -0.43 1.93 -2.76
CA SER A 30 -1.39 2.88 -3.32
C SER A 30 -2.16 2.37 -4.55
N CYS A 31 -1.76 1.22 -5.11
CA CYS A 31 -2.55 0.52 -6.12
C CYS A 31 -3.87 -0.03 -5.58
N CYS A 32 -3.89 -0.38 -4.28
CA CYS A 32 -5.06 -0.93 -3.60
C CYS A 32 -5.71 0.09 -2.67
N GLU A 33 -4.92 0.98 -2.07
CA GLU A 33 -5.40 2.04 -1.18
C GLU A 33 -4.83 3.40 -1.57
N PRO A 34 -5.52 4.17 -2.45
CA PRO A 34 -5.02 5.42 -2.99
C PRO A 34 -4.62 6.48 -1.95
N LYS A 35 -5.14 6.42 -0.72
CA LYS A 35 -4.75 7.34 0.37
C LYS A 35 -3.27 7.19 0.77
N LEU A 36 -2.65 6.04 0.49
CA LEU A 36 -1.25 5.76 0.83
C LEU A 36 -0.25 6.25 -0.22
N LEU A 37 -0.70 6.93 -1.27
CA LEU A 37 0.16 7.41 -2.36
C LEU A 37 1.32 8.27 -1.84
N ALA A 38 2.54 7.78 -2.00
CA ALA A 38 3.74 8.48 -1.58
C ALA A 38 4.03 9.69 -2.48
N PRO A 39 4.61 10.78 -1.96
CA PRO A 39 5.06 11.91 -2.77
C PRO A 39 6.06 11.48 -3.85
N LYS A 40 5.97 12.04 -5.06
CA LYS A 40 6.84 11.68 -6.19
C LYS A 40 8.34 11.64 -5.86
N LYS A 41 8.83 12.57 -5.04
CA LYS A 41 10.22 12.60 -4.58
C LYS A 41 10.65 11.34 -3.82
N VAL A 42 9.76 10.77 -3.01
CA VAL A 42 10.01 9.54 -2.24
C VAL A 42 10.01 8.34 -3.16
N ARG A 43 9.12 8.31 -4.16
CA ARG A 43 9.06 7.25 -5.17
C ARG A 43 10.35 7.18 -6.00
N ILE A 44 10.83 8.33 -6.46
CA ILE A 44 12.12 8.45 -7.17
C ILE A 44 13.27 7.99 -6.27
N ALA A 45 13.29 8.42 -5.00
CA ALA A 45 14.31 8.01 -4.04
C ALA A 45 14.32 6.49 -3.81
N PHE A 46 13.15 5.87 -3.70
CA PHE A 46 13.01 4.42 -3.56
C PHE A 46 13.56 3.67 -4.79
N GLN A 47 13.21 4.12 -5.99
CA GLN A 47 13.68 3.48 -7.22
C GLN A 47 15.22 3.55 -7.34
N ALA A 48 15.83 4.68 -6.99
CA ALA A 48 17.27 4.89 -7.04
C ALA A 48 18.05 4.32 -5.84
N ALA A 49 17.36 3.89 -4.78
CA ALA A 49 17.97 3.43 -3.53
C ALA A 49 18.59 2.03 -3.65
N ASN A 50 19.63 1.79 -2.84
CA ASN A 50 20.13 0.45 -2.57
C ASN A 50 19.15 -0.34 -1.69
N GLU A 51 19.41 -1.64 -1.52
CA GLU A 51 18.53 -2.55 -0.77
C GLU A 51 18.28 -2.11 0.68
N GLU A 52 19.34 -1.71 1.40
CA GLU A 52 19.24 -1.24 2.78
C GLU A 52 18.31 -0.03 2.91
N THR A 53 18.49 0.97 2.03
CA THR A 53 17.67 2.19 2.01
C THR A 53 16.23 1.86 1.60
N ARG A 54 16.04 0.96 0.62
CA ARG A 54 14.70 0.48 0.23
C ARG A 54 13.98 -0.17 1.40
N MET A 55 14.65 -1.02 2.17
CA MET A 55 14.06 -1.68 3.33
C MET A 55 13.57 -0.65 4.37
N GLY A 56 14.37 0.38 4.65
CA GLY A 56 13.95 1.47 5.54
C GLY A 56 12.71 2.21 5.04
N ILE A 57 12.65 2.52 3.74
CA ILE A 57 11.49 3.19 3.14
C ILE A 57 10.25 2.27 3.12
N LEU A 58 10.41 0.97 2.84
CA LEU A 58 9.31 -0.01 2.93
C LEU A 58 8.73 -0.06 4.35
N GLY A 59 9.58 -0.01 5.38
CA GLY A 59 9.14 0.07 6.77
C GLY A 59 8.25 1.30 7.03
N HIS A 60 8.57 2.45 6.45
CA HIS A 60 7.74 3.65 6.54
C HIS A 60 6.38 3.48 5.84
N PHE A 61 6.36 2.89 4.65
CA PHE A 61 5.11 2.62 3.92
C PHE A 61 4.21 1.65 4.69
N LEU A 62 4.78 0.56 5.21
CA LEU A 62 4.05 -0.40 6.05
C LEU A 62 3.52 0.25 7.33
N GLY A 63 4.31 1.12 7.96
CA GLY A 63 3.84 1.89 9.12
C GLY A 63 2.62 2.74 8.81
N ALA A 64 2.63 3.44 7.67
CA ALA A 64 1.50 4.26 7.23
C ALA A 64 0.24 3.42 6.96
N SER A 65 0.37 2.24 6.34
CA SER A 65 -0.77 1.36 6.08
C SER A 65 -1.37 0.80 7.38
N ILE A 66 -0.54 0.46 8.37
CA ILE A 66 -1.01 0.01 9.70
C ILE A 66 -1.78 1.13 10.41
N THR A 67 -1.26 2.36 10.40
CA THR A 67 -1.97 3.50 11.00
C THR A 67 -3.32 3.73 10.32
N LEU A 68 -3.36 3.70 8.99
CA LEU A 68 -4.62 3.87 8.25
C LEU A 68 -5.64 2.78 8.61
N ALA A 69 -5.19 1.52 8.69
CA ALA A 69 -6.06 0.40 9.07
C ALA A 69 -6.59 0.52 10.51
N ALA A 70 -5.80 1.07 11.43
CA ALA A 70 -6.23 1.30 12.82
C ALA A 70 -7.26 2.44 12.95
N ASP A 71 -7.20 3.43 12.06
CA ASP A 71 -8.11 4.58 12.05
C ASP A 71 -9.44 4.28 11.35
N GLU A 72 -9.54 3.19 10.58
CA GLU A 72 -10.80 2.73 10.00
C GLU A 72 -11.55 1.86 11.03
N PRO A 73 -12.66 2.34 11.62
CA PRO A 73 -13.37 1.56 12.62
C PRO A 73 -13.93 0.30 11.97
N GLU A 74 -13.50 -0.87 12.43
CA GLU A 74 -14.18 -2.12 12.12
C GLU A 74 -15.66 -1.95 12.48
N LYS A 75 -16.55 -2.16 11.49
CA LYS A 75 -17.98 -2.22 11.74
C LYS A 75 -18.25 -3.51 12.52
N VAL A 76 -18.22 -3.42 13.84
CA VAL A 76 -18.68 -4.49 14.73
C VAL A 76 -20.20 -4.56 14.65
N TYR A 77 -20.72 -5.56 13.94
CA TYR A 77 -22.15 -5.86 13.92
C TYR A 77 -22.48 -6.74 15.14
N ILE A 78 -23.12 -6.17 16.17
CA ILE A 78 -23.69 -6.96 17.25
C ILE A 78 -25.02 -7.57 16.78
N ALA A 79 -24.98 -8.85 16.40
CA ALA A 79 -26.19 -9.62 16.15
C ALA A 79 -26.81 -10.04 17.48
N GLY A 80 -27.82 -9.31 17.95
CA GLY A 80 -28.59 -9.74 19.12
C GLY A 80 -29.69 -8.79 19.56
N GLN A 81 -30.92 -9.05 19.12
CA GLN A 81 -32.11 -8.90 19.96
C GLN A 81 -33.06 -10.07 19.68
N GLY A 82 -32.93 -11.14 20.46
CA GLY A 82 -34.02 -12.10 20.63
C GLY A 82 -35.14 -11.41 21.40
N LEU A 83 -36.35 -11.44 20.85
CA LEU A 83 -37.56 -10.87 21.46
C LEU A 83 -37.85 -11.54 22.83
N PRO A 84 -38.33 -10.78 23.83
CA PRO A 84 -38.82 -11.38 25.07
C PRO A 84 -40.08 -12.22 24.82
N GLN A 85 -40.13 -13.41 25.43
CA GLN A 85 -41.35 -14.22 25.55
C GLN A 85 -42.28 -13.65 26.63
#